data_AF-A9HP31-F1
#
_entry.id   AF-A9HP31-F1
#
_cell.length_a   1.000
_cell.length_b   1.000
_cell.length_c   1.000
_cell.angle_alpha   90.00
_cell.angle_beta   90.00
_cell.angle_gamma   90.00
#
_symmetry.space_group_name_H-M   'P 1'
#
loop_
_entity.id
_entity.type
_entity.pdbx_description
1 polymer ?
#
loop_
_entity_poly.entity_id
_entity_poly.type
_entity_poly.pdbx_seq_one_letter_code
_entity_poly.pdbx_strand_id
1 'polypeptide(L)'
;MTRIAIYWGMLVLLLVAELAAARAGIGIAVSVLAILMVLVIVLGFMQILHAPKLAVIFALGGLFWLTILLALGSLDSFTRTTVLVHDVNITG
;
A
#
# COMPACT_ATOMS: atom_id res chain seq x y z
N MET A 1 -1.31 25.47 -14.20
CA MET A 1 -1.60 24.17 -14.85
C MET A 1 -0.34 23.35 -15.15
N THR A 2 0.77 23.97 -15.55
CA THR A 2 2.09 23.33 -15.76
C THR A 2 2.60 22.49 -14.58
N ARG A 3 2.48 22.97 -13.35
CA ARG A 3 2.91 22.22 -12.15
C ARG A 3 2.16 20.89 -11.98
N ILE A 4 0.85 20.90 -12.24
CA ILE A 4 0.00 19.70 -12.17
C ILE A 4 0.39 18.73 -13.28
N ALA A 5 0.61 19.21 -14.50
CA ALA A 5 1.05 18.38 -15.63
C ALA A 5 2.41 17.69 -15.37
N ILE A 6 3.34 18.37 -14.68
CA ILE A 6 4.63 17.79 -14.30
C ILE A 6 4.46 16.64 -13.31
N TYR A 7 3.70 16.83 -12.22
CA TYR A 7 3.43 15.76 -11.26
C TYR A 7 2.66 14.60 -11.89
N TRP A 8 1.74 14.92 -12.80
CA TRP A 8 0.99 13.92 -13.53
C TRP A 8 1.91 13.08 -14.44
N GLY A 9 2.80 13.72 -15.20
CA GLY A 9 3.80 13.04 -16.01
C GLY A 9 4.76 12.18 -15.18
N MET A 10 5.16 12.67 -14.00
CA MET A 10 6.01 11.91 -13.07
C MET A 10 5.30 10.65 -12.54
N LEU A 11 4.00 10.72 -12.24
CA LEU A 11 3.20 9.56 -11.84
C LEU A 11 3.08 8.53 -12.97
N VAL A 12 2.82 8.98 -14.20
CA VAL A 12 2.77 8.08 -15.37
C VAL A 12 4.11 7.38 -15.56
N LEU A 13 5.23 8.10 -15.42
CA LEU A 13 6.57 7.52 -15.54
C LEU A 13 6.84 6.48 -14.44
N LEU A 14 6.48 6.79 -13.19
CA LEU A 14 6.60 5.85 -12.08
C LEU A 14 5.74 4.60 -12.30
N LEU A 15 4.55 4.76 -12.89
CA LEU A 15 3.63 3.65 -13.14
C LEU A 15 4.19 2.69 -14.19
N VAL A 16 4.74 3.26 -15.27
CA VAL A 16 5.42 2.46 -16.29
C VAL A 16 6.62 1.72 -15.70
N ALA A 17 7.41 2.39 -14.84
CA ALA A 17 8.54 1.76 -14.15
C ALA A 17 8.10 0.64 -13.20
N GLU A 18 7.00 0.82 -12.47
CA GLU A 18 6.45 -0.19 -11.56
C GLU A 18 5.98 -1.42 -12.34
N LEU A 19 5.27 -1.20 -13.46
CA LEU A 19 4.82 -2.29 -14.33
C LEU A 19 6.01 -3.07 -14.93
N ALA A 20 7.08 -2.37 -15.30
CA ALA A 20 8.31 -2.98 -15.79
C ALA A 20 9.02 -3.78 -14.69
N ALA A 21 9.07 -3.26 -13.46
CA ALA A 21 9.66 -3.95 -12.30
C ALA A 21 8.86 -5.18 -11.88
N ALA A 22 7.52 -5.10 -11.91
CA ALA A 22 6.62 -6.21 -11.66
C ALA A 22 6.81 -7.30 -12.72
N ARG A 23 6.93 -6.91 -14.00
CA ARG A 23 7.24 -7.83 -15.10
C ARG A 23 8.60 -8.51 -14.94
N ALA A 24 9.59 -7.80 -14.39
CA ALA A 24 10.91 -8.35 -14.09
C ALA A 24 10.94 -9.23 -12.83
N GLY A 25 9.82 -9.33 -12.09
CA GLY A 25 9.72 -10.14 -10.87
C GLY A 25 10.42 -9.54 -9.65
N ILE A 26 10.80 -8.25 -9.70
CA ILE A 26 11.51 -7.59 -8.59
C ILE A 26 10.47 -6.97 -7.64
N GLY A 27 9.91 -7.80 -6.75
CA GLY A 27 8.84 -7.37 -5.82
C GLY A 27 9.24 -6.20 -4.91
N ILE A 28 10.52 -6.11 -4.51
CA ILE A 28 11.02 -5.00 -3.67
C ILE A 28 10.93 -3.66 -4.43
N ALA A 29 11.25 -3.66 -5.73
CA ALA A 29 11.21 -2.46 -6.55
C ALA A 29 9.77 -1.95 -6.73
N VAL A 30 8.80 -2.87 -6.84
CA VAL A 30 7.36 -2.53 -6.90
C VAL A 30 6.93 -1.81 -5.62
N SER A 31 7.26 -2.36 -4.44
CA SER A 31 6.92 -1.73 -3.16
C SER A 31 7.56 -0.34 -2.99
N VAL A 32 8.82 -0.18 -3.40
CA VAL A 32 9.52 1.11 -3.33
C VAL A 32 8.88 2.14 -4.27
N LEU A 33 8.51 1.74 -5.49
CA LEU A 33 7.85 2.60 -6.48
C LEU A 33 6.45 3.03 -6.01
N ALA A 34 5.68 2.10 -5.43
CA ALA A 34 4.37 2.40 -4.87
C ALA A 34 4.45 3.44 -3.75
N ILE A 35 5.43 3.33 -2.84
CA ILE A 35 5.66 4.33 -1.78
C ILE A 35 6.03 5.69 -2.39
N LEU A 36 6.86 5.70 -3.45
CA LEU A 36 7.27 6.93 -4.12
C LEU A 36 6.09 7.66 -4.78
N MET A 37 5.14 6.92 -5.38
CA MET A 37 3.93 7.50 -5.96
C MET A 37 3.05 8.17 -4.90
N VAL A 38 2.83 7.49 -3.77
CA VAL A 38 2.06 8.05 -2.65
C VAL A 38 2.67 9.36 -2.20
N LEU A 39 4.00 9.44 -2.09
CA LEU A 39 4.71 10.65 -1.72
C LEU A 39 4.47 11.80 -2.73
N VAL A 40 4.54 11.51 -4.02
CA VAL A 40 4.27 12.49 -5.09
C VAL A 40 2.83 13.00 -5.03
N ILE A 41 1.85 12.14 -4.75
CA ILE A 41 0.44 12.52 -4.62
C ILE A 41 0.24 13.41 -3.39
N VAL A 42 0.78 13.02 -2.23
CA VAL A 42 0.63 13.74 -0.96
C VAL A 42 1.26 15.13 -1.02
N LEU A 43 2.47 15.24 -1.59
CA LEU A 43 3.20 16.51 -1.69
C LEU A 43 2.73 17.39 -2.85
N GLY A 44 2.46 16.80 -4.01
CA GLY A 44 2.14 17.52 -5.25
C GLY A 44 0.67 17.90 -5.38
N PHE A 45 -0.24 16.95 -5.12
CA PHE A 45 -1.68 17.13 -5.35
C PHE A 45 -2.44 17.51 -4.08
N MET A 46 -2.21 16.81 -2.97
CA MET A 46 -2.90 17.10 -1.71
C MET A 46 -2.32 18.30 -0.96
N GLN A 47 -1.10 18.74 -1.30
CA GLN A 47 -0.37 19.81 -0.61
C GLN A 47 -0.52 19.71 0.92
N ILE A 48 -0.32 18.53 1.50
CA ILE A 48 -0.65 18.27 2.91
C ILE A 48 0.10 19.19 3.89
N LEU A 49 1.21 19.79 3.45
CA LEU A 49 1.96 20.84 4.16
C LEU A 49 1.20 22.18 4.32
N HIS A 50 0.23 22.47 3.44
CA HIS A 50 -0.67 23.64 3.53
C HIS A 50 -2.04 23.27 4.12
N ALA A 51 -2.30 21.98 4.35
CA ALA A 51 -3.55 21.53 4.93
C ALA A 51 -3.57 21.71 6.46
N PRO A 52 -4.75 21.89 7.08
CA PRO A 52 -4.86 21.97 8.53
C PRO A 52 -4.30 20.70 9.19
N LYS A 53 -3.49 20.87 10.24
CA LYS A 53 -2.79 19.77 10.96
C LYS A 53 -3.73 18.61 11.38
N LEU A 54 -5.01 18.91 11.60
CA LEU A 54 -6.05 17.93 11.90
C LEU A 54 -6.23 16.88 10.78
N ALA A 55 -6.17 17.30 9.51
CA ALA A 55 -6.33 16.40 8.36
C ALA A 55 -5.17 15.41 8.26
N VAL A 56 -3.95 15.84 8.61
CA VAL A 56 -2.76 14.97 8.64
C VAL A 56 -2.91 13.89 9.71
N ILE A 57 -3.37 14.26 10.91
CA ILE A 57 -3.60 13.32 12.02
C ILE A 57 -4.69 12.32 11.65
N PHE A 58 -5.76 12.77 10.99
CA PHE A 58 -6.85 11.89 10.56
C PHE A 58 -6.39 10.90 9.47
N ALA A 59 -5.57 11.35 8.51
CA ALA A 59 -4.99 10.51 7.48
C ALA A 59 -4.04 9.45 8.08
N LEU A 60 -3.19 9.84 9.04
CA LEU A 60 -2.32 8.92 9.77
C LEU A 60 -3.12 7.92 10.61
N GLY A 61 -4.16 8.39 11.31
CA GLY A 61 -5.06 7.53 12.09
C GLY A 61 -5.81 6.53 11.22
N GLY A 62 -6.31 6.95 10.06
CA GLY A 62 -6.94 6.06 9.08
C GLY A 62 -5.97 5.04 8.49
N LEU A 63 -4.75 5.45 8.15
CA LEU A 63 -3.70 4.55 7.66
C LEU A 63 -3.31 3.51 8.71
N PHE A 64 -3.18 3.94 9.97
CA PHE A 64 -2.93 3.07 11.11
C PHE A 64 -4.05 2.04 11.28
N TRP A 65 -5.30 2.51 11.24
CA TRP A 65 -6.47 1.63 11.36
C TRP A 65 -6.56 0.61 10.22
N LEU A 66 -6.35 1.03 8.98
CA LEU A 66 -6.33 0.13 7.81
C LEU A 66 -5.21 -0.91 7.91
N THR A 67 -4.04 -0.52 8.40
CA THR A 67 -2.90 -1.44 8.59
C THR A 67 -3.25 -2.54 9.60
N ILE A 68 -3.93 -2.18 10.70
CA ILE A 68 -4.41 -3.15 11.69
C ILE A 68 -5.42 -4.11 11.07
N LEU A 69 -6.44 -3.58 10.39
CA LEU A 69 -7.46 -4.41 9.74
C LEU A 69 -6.84 -5.37 8.70
N LEU A 70 -5.86 -4.88 7.94
CA LEU A 70 -5.15 -5.68 6.95
C LEU A 70 -4.31 -6.78 7.63
N ALA A 71 -3.59 -6.48 8.71
CA ALA A 71 -2.82 -7.45 9.46
C ALA A 71 -3.71 -8.52 10.10
N LEU A 72 -4.81 -8.12 10.74
CA LEU A 72 -5.79 -9.02 11.33
C LEU A 72 -6.46 -9.91 10.27
N GLY A 73 -6.87 -9.33 9.14
CA GLY A 73 -7.43 -10.10 8.02
C GLY A 73 -6.43 -11.07 7.39
N SER A 74 -5.16 -10.68 7.29
CA SER A 74 -4.11 -11.57 6.79
C SER A 74 -3.86 -12.75 7.73
N LEU A 75 -3.98 -12.55 9.05
CA LEU A 75 -3.81 -13.60 10.06
C LEU A 75 -5.02 -14.56 10.13
N ASP A 76 -6.24 -14.08 9.84
CA ASP A 76 -7.44 -14.92 9.73
C ASP A 76 -7.25 -16.05 8.70
N SER A 77 -6.62 -15.73 7.55
CA SER A 77 -6.31 -16.72 6.51
C SER A 77 -5.41 -17.86 7.01
N PHE A 78 -4.47 -17.60 7.93
CA PHE A 78 -3.57 -18.63 8.47
C PHE A 78 -4.27 -19.54 9.51
N THR A 79 -5.36 -19.07 10.11
CA THR A 79 -6.10 -19.83 11.12
C THR A 79 -7.00 -20.89 10.46
N ARG A 80 -7.50 -20.64 9.23
CA ARG A 80 -8.31 -21.62 8.49
C ARG A 80 -7.51 -22.81 7.96
N THR A 81 -6.20 -22.67 7.75
CA THR A 81 -5.35 -23.76 7.24
C THR A 81 -4.87 -24.73 8.30
N THR A 82 -4.79 -24.32 9.57
CA THR A 82 -4.30 -25.17 10.67
C THR A 82 -5.40 -25.98 11.35
N VAL A 83 -6.66 -25.54 11.28
CA VAL A 83 -7.79 -26.26 11.90
C VAL A 83 -8.13 -27.56 11.17
N LEU A 84 -7.80 -27.72 9.89
CA LEU A 84 -8.09 -28.94 9.12
C LEU A 84 -7.11 -30.11 9.33
N VAL A 85 -6.01 -29.92 10.08
CA VAL A 85 -4.98 -30.97 10.28
C VAL A 85 -5.11 -31.68 11.63
N HIS A 86 -5.86 -31.14 12.60
CA HIS A 86 -5.98 -31.76 13.93
C HIS A 86 -7.09 -32.83 14.04
N ASP A 87 -8.04 -32.87 13.09
CA ASP A 87 -9.17 -33.81 13.13
C ASP A 87 -8.94 -35.12 12.33
N VAL A 88 -7.75 -35.30 11.74
CA VAL A 88 -7.39 -36.51 10.96
C VAL A 88 -6.27 -37.30 11.66
N ASN A 89 -6.36 -37.49 12.98
CA ASN A 89 -5.57 -38.56 13.62
C ASN A 89 -6.20 -39.10 14.91
N ILE A 90 -7.48 -39.46 14.85
CA ILE A 90 -8.11 -40.32 15.87
C ILE A 90 -8.93 -41.40 15.16
N THR A 91 -8.27 -42.30 14.42
CA THR A 91 -8.74 -43.67 14.09
C THR A 91 -7.69 -44.34 13.19
N GLY A 92 -6.80 -45.12 13.81
CA GLY A 92 -5.76 -45.91 13.15
C GLY A 92 -4.82 -46.52 14.16
#